data_AF-A0A3M5E086-F1
#
_entry.id   AF-A0A3M5E086-F1
#
_cell.length_a   1.000
_cell.length_b   1.000
_cell.length_c   1.000
_cell.angle_alpha   90.00
_cell.angle_beta   90.00
_cell.angle_gamma   90.00
#
_symmetry.space_group_name_H-M   'P 1'
#
loop_
_entity.id
_entity.type
_entity.pdbx_description
1 polymer ?
#
loop_
_entity_poly.entity_id
_entity_poly.type
_entity_poly.pdbx_seq_one_letter_code
_entity_poly.pdbx_strand_id
1 'polypeptide(L)'
;MEPEEAEKPIRVDQVRDLVGFVVQTAQLGGRKVVLLEPAEAMNVNAANALLKSLEEPSGDTVLLLISHQPSRLLPTIKSRCVQQACPLPGAAA
;
A
#
# COMPACT_ATOMS: atom_id res chain seq x y z
N MET A 1 7.83 -27.71 -11.93
CA MET A 1 6.85 -26.75 -11.40
C MET A 1 7.48 -25.39 -11.58
N GLU A 2 7.16 -24.73 -12.69
CA GLU A 2 7.62 -23.38 -12.98
C GLU A 2 6.87 -22.44 -12.03
N PRO A 3 7.53 -21.53 -11.30
CA PRO A 3 6.80 -20.54 -10.55
C PRO A 3 6.16 -19.57 -11.55
N GLU A 4 4.83 -19.55 -11.59
CA GLU A 4 4.03 -18.58 -12.32
C GLU A 4 4.34 -17.16 -11.85
N GLU A 5 4.52 -16.28 -12.83
CA GLU A 5 4.49 -14.83 -12.78
C GLU A 5 5.54 -14.14 -11.87
N ALA A 6 6.60 -13.64 -12.51
CA ALA A 6 7.31 -12.49 -11.99
C ALA A 6 6.28 -11.39 -11.65
N GLU A 7 6.15 -11.08 -10.36
CA GLU A 7 5.25 -10.07 -9.80
C GLU A 7 5.21 -8.84 -10.71
N LYS A 8 4.06 -8.61 -11.36
CA LYS A 8 3.90 -7.47 -12.27
C LYS A 8 4.05 -6.18 -11.44
N PRO A 9 4.95 -5.25 -11.82
CA PRO A 9 5.20 -4.06 -11.04
C PRO A 9 3.93 -3.19 -10.97
N ILE A 10 3.62 -2.69 -9.77
CA ILE A 10 2.53 -1.73 -9.56
C ILE A 10 2.91 -0.45 -10.29
N ARG A 11 2.10 -0.09 -11.30
CA ARG A 11 2.34 1.07 -12.15
C ARG A 11 1.82 2.33 -11.49
N VAL A 12 2.44 3.46 -11.84
CA VAL A 12 2.06 4.78 -11.32
C VAL A 12 0.61 5.14 -11.62
N ASP A 13 0.09 4.74 -12.78
CA ASP A 13 -1.29 5.05 -13.17
C ASP A 13 -2.30 4.31 -12.28
N GLN A 14 -2.02 3.05 -11.92
CA GLN A 14 -2.86 2.30 -10.97
C GLN A 14 -2.91 2.99 -9.60
N VAL A 15 -1.77 3.51 -9.13
CA VAL A 15 -1.71 4.26 -7.87
C VAL A 15 -2.45 5.59 -7.97
N ARG A 16 -2.33 6.30 -9.10
CA ARG A 16 -3.04 7.57 -9.32
C ARG A 16 -4.55 7.39 -9.37
N ASP A 17 -5.03 6.36 -10.05
CA ASP A 17 -6.45 6.03 -10.11
C ASP A 17 -6.99 5.73 -8.71
N LEU A 18 -6.22 4.99 -7.93
CA LEU A 18 -6.53 4.65 -6.55
C LEU A 18 -6.55 5.88 -5.64
N VAL A 19 -5.56 6.78 -5.76
CA VAL A 19 -5.53 8.05 -5.04
C VAL A 19 -6.71 8.94 -5.45
N GLY A 20 -7.06 8.96 -6.73
CA GLY A 20 -8.25 9.66 -7.23
C GLY A 20 -9.54 9.14 -6.59
N PHE A 21 -9.67 7.83 -6.46
CA PHE A 21 -10.78 7.20 -5.75
C PHE A 21 -10.80 7.57 -4.25
N VAL A 22 -9.64 7.67 -3.61
CA VAL A 22 -9.51 8.10 -2.20
C VAL A 22 -10.00 9.53 -1.98
N VAL A 23 -9.82 10.43 -2.94
CA VAL A 23 -10.28 11.83 -2.80
C VAL A 23 -11.81 11.95 -2.91
N GLN A 24 -12.49 11.03 -3.60
CA GLN A 24 -13.95 11.06 -3.72
C GLN A 24 -14.63 10.79 -2.36
N THR A 25 -15.65 11.57 -2.00
CA THR A 25 -16.41 11.38 -0.75
C THR A 25 -16.93 9.95 -0.65
N ALA A 26 -16.75 9.30 0.51
CA ALA A 26 -17.27 7.96 0.73
C ALA A 26 -18.80 7.97 0.55
N GLN A 27 -19.31 7.23 -0.44
CA GLN A 27 -20.73 7.24 -0.80
C GLN A 27 -21.65 6.82 0.35
N LEU A 28 -21.13 6.06 1.33
CA LEU A 28 -21.86 5.57 2.51
C LEU A 28 -21.44 6.25 3.83
N GLY A 29 -20.69 7.36 3.79
CA GLY A 29 -20.33 8.11 5.01
C GLY A 29 -19.41 7.38 5.99
N GLY A 30 -18.77 6.29 5.57
CA GLY A 30 -17.84 5.49 6.38
C GLY A 30 -16.36 5.75 6.07
N ARG A 31 -15.50 4.99 6.76
CA ARG A 31 -14.05 4.99 6.56
C ARG A 31 -13.66 4.25 5.28
N LYS A 32 -12.81 4.86 4.46
CA LYS A 32 -12.24 4.22 3.27
C LYS A 32 -10.97 3.49 3.65
N VAL A 33 -10.81 2.26 3.16
CA VAL A 33 -9.60 1.47 3.37
C VAL A 33 -9.03 1.12 2.01
N VAL A 34 -7.75 1.42 1.83
CA VAL A 34 -6.98 1.11 0.64
C VAL A 34 -5.96 0.04 1.00
N LEU A 35 -5.93 -1.04 0.21
CA LEU A 35 -4.95 -2.11 0.37
C LEU A 35 -3.97 -2.10 -0.81
N LEU A 36 -2.67 -2.05 -0.52
CA LEU A 36 -1.60 -2.25 -1.50
C LEU A 36 -0.76 -3.46 -1.11
N GLU A 37 -0.79 -4.49 -1.95
CA GLU A 37 -0.07 -5.74 -1.74
C GLU A 37 0.39 -6.32 -3.10
N PRO A 38 1.66 -6.72 -3.27
CA PRO A 38 2.80 -6.44 -2.37
C PRO A 38 3.32 -5.01 -2.60
N ALA A 39 3.55 -4.26 -1.52
CA ALA A 39 3.98 -2.86 -1.57
C ALA A 39 5.41 -2.69 -2.16
N GLU A 40 6.25 -3.72 -2.11
CA GLU A 40 7.58 -3.77 -2.74
C GLU A 40 7.53 -3.92 -4.27
N ALA A 41 6.38 -4.27 -4.86
CA ALA A 41 6.21 -4.27 -6.30
C ALA A 41 5.99 -2.85 -6.88
N MET A 42 5.86 -1.82 -6.04
CA MET A 42 5.81 -0.44 -6.51
C MET A 42 7.16 0.00 -7.11
N ASN A 43 7.11 0.57 -8.31
CA ASN A 43 8.24 1.31 -8.82
C ASN A 43 8.37 2.70 -8.13
N VAL A 44 9.50 3.38 -8.35
CA VAL A 44 9.79 4.69 -7.75
C VAL A 44 8.70 5.73 -8.05
N ASN A 45 8.17 5.72 -9.27
CA ASN A 45 7.14 6.68 -9.68
C ASN A 45 5.81 6.43 -8.96
N ALA A 46 5.42 5.16 -8.81
CA ALA A 46 4.22 4.73 -8.08
C ALA A 46 4.32 5.09 -6.60
N ALA A 47 5.45 4.79 -5.97
CA ALA A 47 5.70 5.17 -4.59
C ALA A 47 5.66 6.69 -4.38
N ASN A 48 6.30 7.46 -5.26
CA ASN A 48 6.28 8.92 -5.20
C ASN A 48 4.88 9.52 -5.36
N ALA A 49 4.04 8.93 -6.22
CA ALA A 49 2.65 9.34 -6.37
C ALA A 49 1.82 9.11 -5.10
N LEU A 50 2.17 8.11 -4.28
CA LEU A 50 1.47 7.79 -3.04
C LEU A 50 1.88 8.69 -1.86
N LEU A 51 3.07 9.33 -1.91
CA LEU A 51 3.64 10.05 -0.77
C LEU A 51 2.70 11.12 -0.21
N LYS A 52 2.06 11.91 -1.09
CA LYS A 52 1.13 12.96 -0.66
C LYS A 52 -0.07 12.39 0.10
N SER A 53 -0.61 11.26 -0.35
CA SER A 53 -1.73 10.59 0.31
C SER A 53 -1.35 9.90 1.62
N LEU A 54 -0.08 9.51 1.79
CA LEU A 54 0.43 8.99 3.06
C LEU A 54 0.63 10.09 4.10
N GLU A 55 1.05 11.29 3.67
CA GLU A 55 1.23 12.44 4.56
C GLU A 55 -0.11 13.07 4.96
N GLU A 56 -1.02 13.23 4.01
CA GLU A 56 -2.31 13.90 4.19
C GLU A 56 -3.45 13.02 3.62
N PRO A 57 -3.82 11.93 4.31
CA PRO A 57 -4.92 11.08 3.87
C PRO A 57 -6.22 11.88 3.85
N SER A 58 -6.95 11.85 2.72
CA SER A 58 -8.18 12.62 2.55
C SER A 58 -9.34 12.03 3.35
N GLY A 59 -9.94 12.85 4.22
CA GLY A 59 -11.08 12.44 5.04
C GLY A 59 -10.75 11.28 5.97
N ASP A 60 -11.74 10.41 6.21
CA ASP A 60 -11.57 9.23 7.06
C ASP A 60 -11.04 8.06 6.20
N THR A 61 -9.77 8.13 5.78
CA THR A 61 -9.13 7.11 4.93
C THR A 61 -7.94 6.46 5.63
N VAL A 62 -7.81 5.14 5.49
CA VAL A 62 -6.66 4.35 5.95
C VAL A 62 -5.99 3.69 4.75
N LEU A 63 -4.67 3.86 4.64
CA LEU A 63 -3.84 3.15 3.68
C LEU A 63 -3.10 2.01 4.38
N LEU A 64 -3.36 0.78 3.95
CA LEU A 64 -2.71 -0.44 4.40
C LEU A 64 -1.77 -0.93 3.30
N LEU A 65 -0.48 -0.93 3.59
CA LEU A 65 0.56 -1.42 2.70
C LEU A 65 1.08 -2.75 3.28
N ILE A 66 0.89 -3.84 2.55
CA ILE A 66 1.38 -5.17 2.93
C ILE A 66 2.66 -5.44 2.16
N SER A 67 3.69 -5.87 2.87
CA SER A 67 4.98 -6.23 2.28
C SER A 67 5.45 -7.57 2.82
N HIS A 68 5.87 -8.46 1.92
CA HIS A 68 6.51 -9.73 2.28
C HIS A 68 8.02 -9.56 2.44
N GLN A 69 8.59 -8.51 1.84
CA GLN A 69 10.02 -8.17 1.87
C GLN A 69 10.24 -6.70 2.27
N PRO A 70 10.05 -6.31 3.55
CA PRO A 70 10.14 -4.92 4.00
C PRO A 70 11.49 -4.23 3.73
N SER A 71 12.56 -5.01 3.56
CA SER A 71 13.89 -4.51 3.17
C SER A 71 13.89 -3.89 1.77
N ARG A 72 13.05 -4.37 0.86
CA ARG A 72 12.92 -3.87 -0.53
C ARG A 72 12.01 -2.65 -0.65
N LEU A 73 11.26 -2.31 0.40
CA LEU A 73 10.45 -1.09 0.40
C LEU A 73 11.34 0.15 0.33
N LEU A 74 10.90 1.10 -0.49
CA LEU A 74 11.55 2.39 -0.63
C LEU A 74 11.60 3.13 0.72
N PRO A 75 12.76 3.72 1.09
CA PRO A 75 12.91 4.44 2.36
C PRO A 75 11.86 5.55 2.58
N THR A 76 11.42 6.20 1.50
CA THR A 76 10.43 7.29 1.52
C THR A 76 9.04 6.84 1.94
N ILE A 77 8.66 5.59 1.63
CA ILE A 77 7.43 4.96 2.11
C ILE A 77 7.61 4.56 3.58
N LYS A 78 8.71 3.88 3.90
CA LYS A 78 8.99 3.41 5.27
C LYS A 78 9.02 4.53 6.30
N SER A 79 9.46 5.72 5.92
CA SER A 79 9.53 6.88 6.83
C SER A 79 8.16 7.52 7.12
N ARG A 80 7.13 7.23 6.31
CA ARG A 80 5.78 7.82 6.40
C ARG A 80 4.73 6.83 6.89
N CYS A 81 5.07 5.55 6.96
CA CYS A 81 4.19 4.50 7.45
C CYS A 81 4.58 4.08 8.86
N VAL A 82 3.58 3.73 9.66
CA VAL A 82 3.79 2.96 10.89
C VAL A 82 4.04 1.50 10.48
N GLN A 83 5.17 0.94 10.94
CA GLN A 83 5.52 -0.45 10.64
C GLN A 83 4.97 -1.37 11.72
N GLN A 84 4.09 -2.28 11.32
CA GLN A 84 3.53 -3.31 12.18
C GLN A 84 3.98 -4.68 11.66
N ALA A 85 4.72 -5.42 12.48
CA ALA A 85 5.03 -6.82 12.18
C ALA A 85 3.77 -7.67 12.38
N CYS A 86 3.48 -8.55 11.41
CA CYS A 86 2.39 -9.52 11.47
C CYS A 86 3.00 -10.94 11.42
N PRO A 87 3.51 -11.46 12.55
CA PRO A 87 4.02 -12.82 12.60
C PRO A 87 2.86 -13.81 12.50
N LEU A 88 3.15 -15.03 12.03
CA LEU A 88 2.20 -16.13 12.13
C LEU A 88 1.81 -16.32 13.61
N PRO A 89 0.53 -16.60 13.90
CA PRO A 89 0.14 -16.94 15.26
C PRO A 89 0.96 -18.14 15.74
N GLY A 90 1.37 -18.12 17.01
CA GLY A 90 2.06 -19.27 17.61
C GLY A 90 1.23 -20.53 17.41
N ALA A 91 1.88 -21.65 17.14
CA ALA A 91 1.19 -22.94 17.05
C ALA A 91 0.36 -23.14 18.32
N ALA A 92 -0.94 -23.40 18.16
CA ALA A 92 -1.78 -23.78 19.27
C ALA A 92 -1.15 -25.04 19.90
N ALA A 93 -0.81 -24.95 21.19
CA ALA A 93 -0.24 -26.05 21.95
C ALA A 93 -1.25 -27.17 22.17
#